data_AF-A0A9W6LFB5-F1
#
_entry.id   AF-A0A9W6LFB5-F1
#
_cell.length_a   1.000
_cell.length_b   1.000
_cell.length_c   1.000
_cell.angle_alpha   90.00
_cell.angle_beta   90.00
_cell.angle_gamma   90.00
#
_symmetry.space_group_name_H-M   'P 1'
#
loop_
_entity.id
_entity.type
_entity.pdbx_description
1 polymer ?
#
loop_
_entity_poly.entity_id
_entity_poly.type
_entity_poly.pdbx_seq_one_letter_code
_entity_poly.pdbx_strand_id
1 'polypeptide(L)'
;MIAMVENREFNAFAKRIIRAYGRRVAEGDVDALPELLELSASLDEAITNAVKGLRAFGYSWAEIAERIGMSRQAAQQRWGKAIPDQRDTETNT
;
A
#
# COMPACT_ATOMS: atom_id res chain seq x y z
N MET A 1 20.01 14.56 -0.44
CA MET A 1 18.67 14.93 0.04
C MET A 1 17.76 15.18 -1.18
N ILE A 2 17.34 14.12 -1.88
CA ILE A 2 16.63 14.19 -3.20
C ILE A 2 15.35 13.32 -3.21
N ALA A 3 15.37 12.18 -2.49
CA ALA A 3 14.27 11.21 -2.46
C ALA A 3 12.88 11.75 -2.08
N MET A 4 12.77 12.78 -1.23
CA MET A 4 11.47 13.29 -0.80
C MET A 4 10.72 14.05 -1.90
N VAL A 5 11.44 14.79 -2.77
CA VAL A 5 10.83 15.53 -3.88
C VAL A 5 10.41 14.55 -4.98
N GLU A 6 11.27 13.60 -5.32
CA GLU A 6 10.97 12.53 -6.27
C GLU A 6 9.74 11.73 -5.87
N ASN A 7 9.61 11.36 -4.58
CA ASN A 7 8.42 10.66 -4.08
C ASN A 7 7.13 11.48 -4.20
N ARG A 8 7.19 12.82 -4.06
CA ARG A 8 6.02 13.69 -4.21
C ARG A 8 5.60 13.82 -5.67
N GLU A 9 6.56 14.02 -6.58
CA GLU A 9 6.32 14.13 -8.01
C GLU A 9 5.80 12.81 -8.59
N PHE A 10 6.42 11.69 -8.19
CA PHE A 10 5.98 10.35 -8.57
C PHE A 10 4.54 10.07 -8.09
N ASN A 11 4.22 10.43 -6.84
CA ASN A 11 2.86 10.30 -6.32
C ASN A 11 1.86 11.18 -7.09
N ALA A 12 2.22 12.42 -7.42
CA ALA A 12 1.38 13.31 -8.20
C ALA A 12 1.10 12.72 -9.60
N PHE A 13 2.13 12.17 -10.24
CA PHE A 13 2.02 11.48 -11.52
C PHE A 13 1.09 10.25 -11.43
N ALA A 14 1.33 9.33 -10.49
CA ALA A 14 0.51 8.14 -10.31
C ALA A 14 -0.97 8.49 -10.08
N LYS A 15 -1.24 9.44 -9.18
CA LYS A 15 -2.61 9.93 -8.93
C LYS A 15 -3.28 10.52 -10.17
N ARG A 16 -2.52 11.18 -11.05
CA ARG A 16 -3.04 11.73 -12.32
C ARG A 16 -3.51 10.61 -13.24
N ILE A 17 -2.71 9.55 -13.38
CA ILE A 17 -3.01 8.40 -14.24
C ILE A 17 -4.25 7.65 -13.74
N ILE A 18 -4.31 7.33 -12.46
CA ILE A 18 -5.46 6.62 -11.84
C ILE A 18 -6.76 7.40 -12.07
N ARG A 19 -6.75 8.72 -11.83
CA ARG A 19 -7.92 9.57 -12.08
C ARG A 19 -8.32 9.62 -13.54
N ALA A 20 -7.35 9.65 -14.45
CA ALA A 20 -7.63 9.64 -15.88
C ALA A 20 -8.26 8.32 -16.32
N TYR A 21 -7.83 7.18 -15.76
CA TYR A 21 -8.45 5.89 -16.06
C TYR A 21 -9.88 5.82 -15.53
N GLY A 22 -10.12 6.17 -14.26
CA GLY A 22 -11.47 6.20 -13.71
C GLY A 22 -12.45 7.08 -14.49
N ARG A 23 -12.00 8.22 -15.04
CA ARG A 23 -12.84 9.06 -15.92
C ARG A 23 -13.21 8.36 -17.22
N ARG A 24 -12.28 7.65 -17.86
CA ARG A 24 -12.57 6.89 -19.11
C ARG A 24 -13.61 5.80 -18.88
N VAL A 25 -13.49 5.06 -17.77
CA VAL A 25 -14.50 4.06 -17.37
C VAL A 25 -15.86 4.74 -17.15
N ALA A 26 -15.88 5.90 -16.48
CA ALA A 26 -17.11 6.65 -16.23
C ALA A 26 -17.76 7.27 -17.50
N GLU A 27 -17.04 7.39 -18.61
CA GLU A 27 -17.57 7.86 -19.91
C GLU A 27 -18.40 6.80 -20.64
N GLY A 28 -18.57 5.60 -20.05
CA GLY A 28 -19.51 4.57 -20.53
C GLY A 28 -18.87 3.20 -20.82
N ASP A 29 -17.59 3.01 -20.50
CA ASP A 29 -16.88 1.76 -20.73
C ASP A 29 -16.97 0.85 -19.50
N VAL A 30 -18.11 0.14 -19.37
CA VAL A 30 -18.34 -0.81 -18.28
C VAL A 30 -17.41 -2.03 -18.36
N ASP A 31 -16.97 -2.39 -19.56
CA ASP A 31 -16.10 -3.53 -19.80
C ASP A 31 -14.69 -3.28 -19.26
N ALA A 32 -14.29 -2.00 -19.09
CA ALA A 32 -13.02 -1.60 -18.45
C ALA A 32 -13.07 -1.55 -16.91
N LEU A 33 -14.23 -1.78 -16.29
CA LEU A 33 -14.37 -1.79 -14.82
C LEU A 33 -13.60 -2.94 -14.13
N PRO A 34 -13.61 -4.19 -14.65
CA PRO A 34 -12.80 -5.27 -14.09
C PRO A 34 -11.31 -4.93 -14.03
N GLU A 35 -10.73 -4.36 -15.08
CA GLU A 35 -9.31 -3.99 -15.12
C GLU A 35 -9.00 -2.83 -14.16
N LEU A 36 -9.94 -1.90 -13.98
CA LEU A 36 -9.79 -0.85 -12.96
C LEU A 36 -9.81 -1.42 -11.54
N LEU A 37 -10.60 -2.47 -11.29
CA LEU A 37 -10.61 -3.19 -10.02
C LEU A 37 -9.31 -3.98 -9.82
N GLU A 38 -8.77 -4.61 -10.86
CA GLU A 38 -7.47 -5.29 -10.82
C GLU A 38 -6.33 -4.30 -10.52
N LEU A 39 -6.38 -3.10 -11.07
CA LEU A 39 -5.44 -2.03 -10.72
C LEU A 39 -5.55 -1.64 -9.24
N SER A 40 -6.77 -1.56 -8.70
CA SER A 40 -6.98 -1.31 -7.27
C SER A 40 -6.38 -2.42 -6.41
N ALA A 41 -6.60 -3.68 -6.78
CA ALA A 41 -6.04 -4.84 -6.08
C ALA A 41 -4.50 -4.84 -6.12
N SER A 42 -3.91 -4.50 -7.27
CA SER A 42 -2.47 -4.37 -7.43
C SER A 42 -1.87 -3.29 -6.54
N LEU A 43 -2.58 -2.17 -6.35
CA LEU A 43 -2.17 -1.10 -5.43
C LEU A 43 -2.25 -1.57 -3.96
N ASP A 44 -3.31 -2.28 -3.58
CA ASP A 44 -3.44 -2.86 -2.24
C ASP A 44 -2.33 -3.89 -1.93
N GLU A 45 -1.92 -4.70 -2.92
CA GLU A 45 -0.78 -5.61 -2.81
C GLU A 45 0.53 -4.84 -2.63
N ALA A 46 0.77 -3.80 -3.44
CA ALA A 46 1.95 -2.95 -3.32
C ALA A 46 2.05 -2.28 -1.94
N ILE A 47 0.92 -1.82 -1.38
CA ILE A 47 0.86 -1.29 -0.01
C ILE A 47 1.23 -2.38 1.00
N THR A 48 0.69 -3.59 0.85
CA THR A 48 1.01 -4.71 1.74
C THR A 48 2.50 -5.05 1.72
N ASN A 49 3.11 -5.07 0.53
CA ASN A 49 4.55 -5.28 0.37
C ASN A 49 5.38 -4.15 1.00
N ALA A 50 4.95 -2.90 0.87
CA ALA A 50 5.60 -1.77 1.53
C ALA A 50 5.52 -1.90 3.06
N VAL A 51 4.35 -2.24 3.62
CA VAL A 51 4.17 -2.48 5.06
C VAL A 51 5.03 -3.65 5.53
N LYS A 52 5.14 -4.73 4.75
CA LYS A 52 6.04 -5.86 5.02
C LYS A 52 7.49 -5.41 5.07
N GLY A 53 7.94 -4.59 4.12
CA GLY A 53 9.28 -4.00 4.12
C GLY A 53 9.54 -3.13 5.35
N LEU A 54 8.59 -2.28 5.74
CA LEU A 54 8.70 -1.45 6.95
C LEU A 54 8.75 -2.29 8.22
N ARG A 55 7.93 -3.35 8.30
CA ARG A 55 8.00 -4.31 9.41
C ARG A 55 9.39 -4.95 9.46
N ALA A 56 9.88 -5.48 8.34
CA ALA A 56 11.22 -6.08 8.23
C ALA A 56 12.34 -5.12 8.65
N PHE A 57 12.21 -3.82 8.35
CA PHE A 57 13.15 -2.79 8.77
C PHE A 57 13.13 -2.49 10.28
N GLY A 58 12.10 -2.93 11.00
CA GLY A 58 11.99 -2.81 12.46
C GLY A 58 10.87 -1.87 12.95
N TYR A 59 10.09 -1.26 12.05
CA TYR A 59 8.97 -0.42 12.48
C TYR A 59 7.87 -1.26 13.10
N SER A 60 7.38 -0.84 14.27
CA SER A 60 6.27 -1.49 14.96
C SER A 60 4.93 -1.20 14.28
N TRP A 61 3.93 -2.04 14.55
CA TRP A 61 2.56 -1.78 14.10
C TRP A 61 2.01 -0.44 14.59
N ALA A 62 2.40 0.01 15.79
CA ALA A 62 1.95 1.28 16.33
C ALA A 62 2.51 2.45 15.53
N GLU A 63 3.81 2.43 15.25
CA GLU A 63 4.52 3.45 14.47
C GLU A 63 4.04 3.55 13.02
N ILE A 64 3.71 2.42 12.39
CA ILE A 64 3.14 2.41 11.04
C ILE A 64 1.73 2.99 11.08
N ALA A 65 0.90 2.55 12.03
CA ALA A 65 -0.49 2.95 12.15
C ALA A 65 -0.65 4.46 12.42
N GLU A 66 0.18 5.00 13.32
CA GLU A 66 0.21 6.41 13.67
C GLU A 66 0.48 7.30 12.44
N ARG A 67 1.46 6.92 11.60
CA ARG A 67 1.84 7.68 10.40
C ARG A 67 0.74 7.81 9.35
N ILE A 68 -0.22 6.89 9.36
CA ILE A 68 -1.34 6.86 8.40
C ILE A 68 -2.69 7.12 9.07
N GLY A 69 -2.69 7.54 10.33
CA GLY A 69 -3.90 7.94 11.06
C GLY A 69 -4.85 6.79 11.40
N MET A 70 -4.32 5.57 11.58
CA MET A 70 -5.12 4.40 11.97
C MET A 70 -4.71 3.87 13.35
N SER A 71 -5.54 3.03 13.96
CA SER A 71 -5.17 2.36 15.21
C SER A 71 -4.23 1.19 14.95
N ARG A 72 -3.35 0.87 15.92
CA ARG A 72 -2.47 -0.31 15.88
C ARG A 72 -3.25 -1.60 15.61
N GLN A 73 -4.42 -1.76 16.24
CA GLN A 73 -5.27 -2.93 16.09
C GLN A 73 -5.82 -3.04 14.66
N ALA A 74 -6.25 -1.93 14.07
CA ALA A 74 -6.71 -1.90 12.68
C ALA A 74 -5.57 -2.25 11.70
N ALA A 75 -4.34 -1.78 11.96
CA ALA A 75 -3.17 -2.14 11.15
C ALA A 75 -2.86 -3.64 11.24
N GLN A 76 -2.83 -4.18 12.47
CA GLN A 76 -2.60 -5.60 12.73
C GLN A 76 -3.71 -6.47 12.11
N GLN A 77 -4.97 -6.06 12.17
CA GLN A 77 -6.08 -6.78 11.56
C GLN A 77 -5.97 -6.80 10.03
N ARG A 78 -5.57 -5.68 9.42
CA ARG A 78 -5.46 -5.55 7.95
C ARG A 78 -4.28 -6.35 7.40
N TRP A 79 -3.11 -6.28 8.03
CA TRP A 79 -1.87 -6.84 7.47
C TRP A 79 -1.25 -7.99 8.26
N GLY A 80 -1.64 -8.20 9.52
CA GLY A 80 -1.00 -9.19 10.40
C GLY A 80 -1.18 -10.64 9.98
N LYS A 81 -2.17 -10.95 9.13
CA LYS A 81 -2.31 -12.29 8.53
C LYS A 81 -1.35 -12.53 7.35
N ALA A 82 -0.99 -11.47 6.63
CA ALA A 82 -0.14 -11.53 5.45
C ALA A 82 1.35 -11.36 5.77
N ILE A 83 1.68 -10.83 6.95
CA ILE A 83 3.04 -10.53 7.38
C ILE A 83 3.37 -11.40 8.60
N PRO A 84 4.25 -12.41 8.46
CA PRO A 84 4.72 -13.24 9.58
C PRO A 84 5.32 -12.39 10.71
N ASP A 85 5.22 -12.86 11.95
CA ASP A 85 5.83 -12.18 13.08
C ASP A 85 7.36 -12.25 12.98
N GLN A 86 8.05 -11.16 13.29
CA GLN A 86 9.51 -11.09 13.20
C GLN A 86 10.21 -11.93 14.28
N ARG A 87 9.50 -12.23 15.38
CA ARG A 87 9.97 -13.16 16.42
C ARG A 87 10.20 -14.58 15.87
N ASP A 88 9.47 -14.96 14.83
CA ASP A 88 9.59 -16.29 14.22
C ASP A 88 10.83 -16.42 13.33
N THR A 89 11.37 -15.29 12.82
CA THR A 89 12.57 -15.29 11.96
C THR A 89 13.89 -15.35 12.73
N GLU A 90 13.94 -14.94 14.00
CA GLU A 90 15.19 -14.94 14.79
C GLU A 90 15.48 -16.28 15.48
N THR A 91 14.52 -17.21 15.52
CA THR A 91 14.68 -18.50 16.24
C THR A 91 15.15 -19.66 15.33
N ASN A 92 15.44 -19.42 14.04
CA ASN A 92 15.80 -20.46 13.07
C ASN A 92 17.14 -20.21 12.34
N THR A 93 18.15 -19.71 13.05
CA THR A 93 19.56 -19.65 12.60
C THR A 93 20.47 -20.08 13.74
#